data_AF-A0A349LX63-F1
#
_entry.id   AF-A0A349LX63-F1
#
_cell.length_a   1.000
_cell.length_b   1.000
_cell.length_c   1.000
_cell.angle_alpha   90.00
_cell.angle_beta   90.00
_cell.angle_gamma   90.00
#
_symmetry.space_group_name_H-M   'P 1'
#
loop_
_entity.id
_entity.type
_entity.pdbx_description
1 polymer ?
#
loop_
_entity_poly.entity_id
_entity_poly.type
_entity_poly.pdbx_seq_one_letter_code
_entity_poly.pdbx_strand_id
1 'polypeptide(L)'
;MNFIELVGYIPAIIFPAATVMQLVHLLRTKRSEGVPALTWAAFALGNISLYVYAEKYTELQSIIGQLATAALQVYVVYLILYYRRQPVVTSS
;
A
#
# COMPACT_ATOMS: atom_id res chain seq x y z
N MET A 1 -27.75 1.66 5.13
CA MET A 1 -26.51 2.28 4.64
C MET A 1 -26.82 3.71 4.22
N ASN A 2 -26.25 4.71 4.90
CA ASN A 2 -26.42 6.12 4.52
C ASN A 2 -25.28 6.56 3.58
N PHE A 3 -25.46 7.68 2.86
CA PHE A 3 -24.48 8.22 1.89
C PHE A 3 -23.06 8.33 2.46
N ILE A 4 -22.91 8.77 3.72
CA ILE A 4 -21.61 8.91 4.39
C ILE A 4 -20.91 7.55 4.56
N GLU A 5 -21.65 6.50 4.89
CA GLU A 5 -21.10 5.15 5.02
C GLU A 5 -20.65 4.63 3.65
N LEU A 6 -21.44 4.86 2.60
CA LEU A 6 -21.09 4.49 1.22
C LEU A 6 -19.80 5.19 0.76
N VAL A 7 -19.66 6.49 1.03
CA VAL A 7 -18.46 7.26 0.69
C VAL A 7 -17.25 6.76 1.49
N GLY A 8 -17.44 6.31 2.73
CA GLY A 8 -16.39 5.69 3.56
C GLY A 8 -15.78 4.43 2.95
N TYR A 9 -16.54 3.67 2.16
CA TYR A 9 -16.03 2.50 1.44
C TYR A 9 -15.13 2.85 0.24
N ILE A 10 -15.24 4.06 -0.32
CA ILE A 10 -14.43 4.47 -1.49
C ILE A 10 -12.92 4.37 -1.19
N PRO A 11 -12.37 5.05 -0.16
CA PRO A 11 -10.94 4.91 0.15
C PRO A 11 -10.58 3.47 0.56
N ALA A 12 -11.50 2.76 1.22
CA ALA A 12 -11.30 1.38 1.63
C ALA A 12 -11.22 0.38 0.47
N ILE A 13 -11.58 0.78 -0.74
CA ILE A 13 -11.45 -0.02 -1.97
C ILE A 13 -10.30 0.51 -2.83
N ILE A 14 -10.25 1.83 -3.05
CA ILE A 14 -9.31 2.46 -3.97
C ILE A 14 -7.86 2.32 -3.49
N PHE A 15 -7.58 2.55 -2.21
CA PHE A 15 -6.20 2.47 -1.70
C PHE A 15 -5.61 1.06 -1.69
N PRO A 16 -6.33 0.01 -1.21
CA PRO A 16 -5.84 -1.35 -1.37
C PRO A 16 -5.69 -1.73 -2.85
N ALA A 17 -6.66 -1.40 -3.71
CA ALA A 17 -6.58 -1.74 -5.13
C ALA A 17 -5.35 -1.12 -5.82
N ALA A 18 -5.11 0.18 -5.60
CA ALA A 18 -3.93 0.85 -6.13
C ALA A 18 -2.62 0.24 -5.59
N THR A 19 -2.58 -0.12 -4.31
CA THR A 19 -1.41 -0.77 -3.70
C THR A 19 -1.17 -2.16 -4.29
N VAL A 20 -2.22 -2.96 -4.49
CA VAL A 20 -2.14 -4.27 -5.15
C VAL A 20 -1.62 -4.13 -6.58
N MET A 21 -2.08 -3.12 -7.34
CA MET A 21 -1.55 -2.87 -8.69
C MET A 21 -0.05 -2.58 -8.67
N GLN A 22 0.43 -1.74 -7.74
CA GLN A 22 1.87 -1.50 -7.59
C GLN A 22 2.62 -2.79 -7.22
N LEU A 23 2.05 -3.61 -6.31
CA LEU A 23 2.66 -4.84 -5.88
C LEU A 23 2.79 -5.84 -7.03
N VAL A 24 1.71 -6.03 -7.80
CA VAL A 24 1.70 -6.86 -9.01
C VAL A 24 2.73 -6.36 -10.02
N HIS A 25 2.84 -5.04 -10.20
CA HIS A 25 3.86 -4.45 -11.06
C HIS A 25 5.27 -4.83 -10.61
N LEU A 26 5.62 -4.59 -9.34
CA LEU A 26 6.94 -4.93 -8.78
C LEU A 26 7.26 -6.42 -8.90
N LEU A 27 6.29 -7.29 -8.60
CA LEU A 27 6.47 -8.75 -8.68
C LEU A 27 6.69 -9.24 -10.11
N ARG A 28 6.02 -8.61 -11.10
CA ARG A 28 6.16 -8.96 -12.52
C ARG A 28 7.45 -8.42 -13.13
N THR A 29 7.79 -7.16 -12.86
CA THR A 29 8.98 -6.53 -13.44
C THR A 29 10.25 -6.92 -12.72
N LYS A 30 10.15 -7.31 -11.43
CA LYS A 30 11.30 -7.54 -10.53
C LYS A 30 12.28 -6.36 -10.52
N ARG A 31 11.78 -5.15 -10.77
CA ARG A 31 12.54 -3.89 -10.82
C ARG A 31 11.81 -2.85 -10.00
N SER A 32 12.57 -2.02 -9.30
CA SER A 32 12.04 -0.95 -8.44
C SER A 32 12.40 0.46 -8.93
N GLU A 33 12.89 0.58 -10.15
CA GLU A 33 13.24 1.86 -10.78
C GLU A 33 11.99 2.76 -10.84
N GLY A 34 12.13 4.02 -10.44
CA GLY A 34 11.01 4.99 -10.41
C GLY A 34 10.00 4.81 -9.26
N VAL A 35 10.17 3.82 -8.38
CA VAL A 35 9.26 3.58 -7.24
C VAL A 35 9.96 3.95 -5.91
N PRO A 36 9.68 5.12 -5.31
CA PRO A 36 10.39 5.59 -4.12
C PRO A 36 9.97 4.87 -2.83
N ALA A 37 10.91 4.14 -2.21
CA ALA A 37 10.66 3.42 -0.95
C ALA A 37 10.14 4.32 0.18
N LEU A 38 10.67 5.54 0.31
CA LEU A 38 10.28 6.47 1.36
C LEU A 38 8.81 6.90 1.25
N THR A 39 8.31 7.11 0.03
CA THR A 39 6.91 7.46 -0.21
C THR A 39 5.98 6.35 0.25
N TRP A 40 6.28 5.09 -0.11
CA TRP A 40 5.49 3.94 0.32
C TRP A 40 5.57 3.70 1.83
N ALA A 41 6.73 3.96 2.45
CA ALA A 41 6.87 3.90 3.90
C ALA A 41 6.04 5.00 4.60
N ALA A 42 6.04 6.22 4.06
CA ALA A 42 5.22 7.31 4.57
C ALA A 42 3.72 7.01 4.45
N PHE A 43 3.27 6.39 3.35
CA PHE A 43 1.88 5.95 3.22
C PHE A 43 1.50 4.87 4.23
N ALA A 44 2.38 3.88 4.45
CA ALA A 44 2.15 2.84 5.45
C ALA A 44 1.98 3.45 6.85
N LEU A 45 2.90 4.33 7.25
CA LEU A 45 2.84 5.05 8.53
C LEU A 45 1.60 5.94 8.63
N GLY A 46 1.23 6.61 7.53
CA GLY A 46 0.02 7.44 7.46
C GLY A 46 -1.24 6.62 7.69
N ASN A 47 -1.37 5.45 7.04
CA ASN A 47 -2.51 4.56 7.22
C ASN A 47 -2.58 3.97 8.64
N ILE A 48 -1.44 3.57 9.23
CA ILE A 48 -1.40 3.11 10.63
C ILE A 48 -1.82 4.24 11.58
N SER A 49 -1.27 5.44 11.40
CA SER A 49 -1.62 6.61 12.20
C SER A 49 -3.11 6.95 12.07
N LEU A 50 -3.65 6.88 10.86
CA LEU A 50 -5.06 7.17 10.60
C LEU A 50 -5.99 6.10 11.18
N TYR A 51 -5.58 4.83 11.21
CA TYR A 51 -6.33 3.75 11.86
C TYR A 51 -6.46 4.01 13.37
N VAL A 52 -5.36 4.41 14.03
CA VAL A 52 -5.38 4.79 15.45
C VAL A 52 -6.21 6.05 15.67
N TYR A 53 -6.01 7.09 14.86
CA TYR A 53 -6.73 8.35 14.99
C TYR A 53 -8.24 8.21 14.76
N ALA A 54 -8.66 7.33 13.87
CA ALA A 54 -10.08 7.14 13.57
C ALA A 54 -10.85 6.41 14.69
N GLU A 55 -10.15 5.70 15.59
CA GLU A 55 -10.72 4.92 16.71
C GLU A 55 -11.80 3.89 16.30
N LYS A 56 -11.90 3.58 15.00
CA LYS A 56 -12.89 2.66 14.41
C LYS A 56 -12.34 1.25 14.25
N TYR A 57 -11.75 0.73 15.32
CA TYR A 57 -10.91 -0.48 15.27
C TYR A 57 -11.60 -1.73 14.74
N THR A 58 -12.91 -1.86 14.96
CA THR A 58 -13.73 -3.01 14.56
C THR A 58 -14.43 -2.83 13.22
N GLU A 59 -14.35 -1.63 12.63
CA GLU A 59 -15.02 -1.32 11.37
C GLU A 59 -14.27 -1.92 10.18
N LEU A 60 -14.98 -2.67 9.34
CA LEU A 60 -14.37 -3.35 8.20
C LEU A 60 -13.68 -2.38 7.24
N GLN A 61 -14.29 -1.22 6.98
CA GLN A 61 -13.71 -0.16 6.16
C GLN A 61 -12.39 0.40 6.74
N SER A 62 -12.26 0.45 8.06
CA SER A 62 -11.06 0.94 8.75
C SER A 62 -9.95 -0.11 8.70
N ILE A 63 -10.29 -1.37 9.00
CA ILE A 63 -9.36 -2.50 8.93
C ILE A 63 -8.83 -2.69 7.51
N ILE A 64 -9.71 -2.79 6.51
CA ILE A 64 -9.30 -3.02 5.12
C ILE A 64 -8.63 -1.78 4.54
N GLY A 65 -9.28 -0.62 4.67
CA GLY A 65 -8.82 0.60 4.03
C GLY A 65 -7.51 1.14 4.58
N GLN A 66 -7.23 0.90 5.85
CA GLN A 66 -6.07 1.47 6.54
C GLN A 66 -5.08 0.38 6.94
N LEU A 67 -5.45 -0.54 7.84
CA LEU A 67 -4.49 -1.49 8.41
C LEU A 67 -3.98 -2.52 7.39
N ALA A 68 -4.89 -3.15 6.63
CA ALA A 68 -4.53 -4.08 5.57
C ALA A 68 -3.78 -3.38 4.43
N THR A 69 -4.24 -2.19 4.02
CA THR A 69 -3.51 -1.35 3.06
C THR A 69 -2.09 -1.03 3.54
N ALA A 70 -1.90 -0.65 4.81
CA ALA A 70 -0.59 -0.38 5.36
C ALA A 70 0.33 -1.61 5.31
N ALA A 71 -0.20 -2.80 5.62
CA ALA A 71 0.57 -4.04 5.52
C ALA A 71 1.04 -4.30 4.07
N LEU A 72 0.16 -4.07 3.08
CA LEU A 72 0.54 -4.17 1.67
C LEU A 72 1.60 -3.13 1.28
N GLN A 73 1.49 -1.90 1.79
CA GLN A 73 2.46 -0.83 1.53
C GLN A 73 3.82 -1.13 2.16
N VAL A 74 3.87 -1.70 3.37
CA VAL A 74 5.11 -2.22 3.97
C VAL A 74 5.72 -3.30 3.09
N TYR A 75 4.91 -4.20 2.54
CA TYR A 75 5.41 -5.23 1.64
C TYR A 75 5.93 -4.67 0.31
N VAL A 76 5.31 -3.60 -0.22
CA VAL A 76 5.84 -2.83 -1.35
C VAL A 76 7.22 -2.25 -1.02
N VAL A 77 7.40 -1.64 0.16
CA VAL A 77 8.71 -1.13 0.61
C VAL A 77 9.75 -2.26 0.65
N TYR A 78 9.39 -3.41 1.22
CA TYR A 78 10.26 -4.58 1.23
C TYR A 78 10.70 -4.98 -0.18
N LEU A 79 9.76 -5.11 -1.14
CA LEU A 79 10.09 -5.46 -2.52
C LEU A 79 10.96 -4.42 -3.22
N ILE A 80 10.71 -3.12 -2.97
CA ILE A 80 11.55 -2.05 -3.52
C ILE A 80 12.99 -2.22 -3.04
N LEU A 81 13.20 -2.42 -1.74
CA LEU A 81 14.54 -2.59 -1.17
C LEU A 81 15.20 -3.90 -1.65
N TYR A 82 14.41 -4.96 -1.82
CA TYR A 82 14.87 -6.25 -2.31
C TYR A 82 15.33 -6.19 -3.77
N TYR A 83 14.51 -5.63 -4.68
CA TYR A 83 14.84 -5.53 -6.10
C TYR A 83 15.90 -4.45 -6.39
N ARG A 84 16.02 -3.41 -5.56
CA ARG A 84 17.10 -2.41 -5.68
C ARG A 84 18.50 -3.01 -5.54
N ARG A 85 18.64 -4.13 -4.83
CA ARG A 85 19.92 -4.83 -4.63
C ARG A 85 20.28 -5.78 -5.77
N GLN A 86 19.37 -6.04 -6.70
CA GLN A 86 19.66 -6.91 -7.83
C GLN A 86 20.40 -6.09 -8.90
N PRO A 87 21.60 -6.50 -9.33
CA PRO A 87 22.27 -5.83 -10.44
C PRO A 87 21.37 -5.93 -11.67
N VAL A 88 21.22 -4.83 -12.40
CA VAL A 88 20.56 -4.83 -13.70
C VAL A 88 21.27 -5.88 -14.54
N VAL A 89 20.57 -6.96 -14.87
CA VAL A 89 21.10 -7.98 -15.79
C VAL A 89 21.19 -7.30 -17.15
N THR A 90 22.35 -6.74 -17.46
CA THR A 90 22.68 -6.20 -18.77
C THR A 90 22.84 -7.38 -19.70
N SER A 91 21.77 -7.78 -20.40
CA SER A 91 21.89 -8.59 -21.60
C SER A 91 22.48 -7.69 -22.69
N SER A 92 23.80 -7.75 -22.82
CA SER A 92 24.60 -7.19 -23.92
C SER A 92 24.30 -7.85 -25.25
#